data_AF-A0AAV3EVE9-F1
#
_entry.id   AF-A0AAV3EVE9-F1
#
_cell.length_a   1.000
_cell.length_b   1.000
_cell.length_c   1.000
_cell.angle_alpha   90.00
_cell.angle_beta   90.00
_cell.angle_gamma   90.00
#
_symmetry.space_group_name_H-M   'P 1'
#
loop_
_entity.id
_entity.type
_entity.pdbx_description
1 polymer ?
#
loop_
_entity_poly.entity_id
_entity_poly.type
_entity_poly.pdbx_seq_one_letter_code
_entity_poly.pdbx_strand_id
1 'polypeptide(L)'
;MKSDVDKMLNKHQQLTHSVDVKVTSHTQRDIGDWIQHTIMIEGCNVPFKFNRTKAYQSLKGAKVNLTYYPSNEKIAGFDIEVMRIVRVKRS
;
A
#
# COMPACT_ATOMS: atom_id res chain seq x y z
N MET A 1 -23.79 15.98 -14.04
CA MET A 1 -22.36 16.32 -13.85
C MET A 1 -21.75 15.16 -13.07
N LYS A 2 -20.86 14.37 -13.67
CA LYS A 2 -20.30 13.18 -13.00
C LYS A 2 -19.31 13.64 -11.94
N SER A 3 -19.58 13.30 -10.68
CA SER A 3 -18.77 13.71 -9.53
C SER A 3 -17.34 13.18 -9.67
N ASP A 4 -16.34 13.89 -9.14
CA ASP A 4 -14.94 13.41 -9.15
C ASP A 4 -14.76 12.08 -8.40
N VAL A 5 -15.73 11.75 -7.53
CA VAL A 5 -15.85 10.47 -6.83
C VAL A 5 -16.15 9.32 -7.81
N ASP A 6 -17.04 9.52 -8.79
CA ASP A 6 -17.39 8.51 -9.81
C ASP A 6 -16.24 8.20 -10.78
N LYS A 7 -15.35 9.19 -11.01
CA LYS A 7 -14.13 9.00 -11.80
C LYS A 7 -13.07 8.22 -11.02
N MET A 8 -13.04 8.36 -9.69
CA MET A 8 -12.18 7.57 -8.81
C MET A 8 -12.68 6.12 -8.73
N LEU A 9 -13.98 5.90 -8.53
CA LEU A 9 -14.58 4.56 -8.48
C LEU A 9 -14.49 3.77 -9.80
N ASN A 10 -14.54 4.41 -10.97
CA ASN A 10 -14.35 3.73 -12.26
C ASN A 10 -12.92 3.20 -12.50
N LYS A 11 -11.92 3.71 -11.75
CA LYS A 11 -10.53 3.24 -11.84
C LYS A 11 -10.24 2.04 -10.92
N HIS A 12 -11.23 1.62 -10.11
CA HIS A 12 -11.03 0.83 -8.89
C HIS A 12 -11.90 -0.45 -8.81
N GLN A 13 -12.16 -1.15 -9.91
CA GLN A 13 -12.85 -2.45 -9.85
C GLN A 13 -12.03 -3.59 -9.17
N GLN A 14 -10.75 -3.37 -8.85
CA GLN A 14 -9.86 -4.37 -8.27
C GLN A 14 -9.34 -3.98 -6.87
N LEU A 15 -10.09 -3.17 -6.11
CA LEU A 15 -9.72 -2.90 -4.72
C LEU A 15 -10.02 -4.12 -3.85
N THR A 16 -8.97 -4.68 -3.27
CA THR A 16 -9.05 -5.75 -2.27
C THR A 16 -9.03 -5.14 -0.88
N HIS A 17 -9.89 -5.66 -0.02
CA HIS A 17 -9.97 -5.28 1.39
C HIS A 17 -9.54 -6.46 2.26
N SER A 18 -8.57 -6.24 3.14
CA SER A 18 -8.10 -7.23 4.11
C SER A 18 -8.18 -6.67 5.52
N VAL A 19 -8.60 -7.49 6.46
CA VAL A 19 -8.87 -7.10 7.85
C VAL A 19 -7.97 -7.91 8.77
N ASP A 20 -7.46 -7.26 9.83
CA ASP A 20 -6.68 -7.88 10.90
C ASP A 20 -5.41 -8.63 10.44
N VAL A 21 -4.79 -8.16 9.36
CA VAL A 21 -3.57 -8.78 8.82
C VAL A 21 -2.33 -8.30 9.57
N LYS A 22 -1.41 -9.22 9.87
CA LYS A 22 -0.20 -8.94 10.64
C LYS A 22 0.93 -8.44 9.74
N VAL A 23 1.55 -7.33 10.14
CA VAL A 23 2.71 -6.77 9.45
C VAL A 23 4.01 -7.39 9.99
N THR A 24 4.82 -7.98 9.12
CA THR A 24 6.10 -8.63 9.49
C THR A 24 7.29 -7.69 9.37
N SER A 25 7.24 -6.73 8.44
CA SER A 25 8.26 -5.68 8.29
C SER A 25 7.64 -4.36 7.82
N HIS A 26 8.30 -3.25 8.15
CA HIS A 26 7.93 -1.92 7.68
C HIS A 26 9.20 -1.10 7.47
N THR A 27 9.44 -0.70 6.23
CA THR A 27 10.58 0.17 5.84
C THR A 27 10.06 1.50 5.32
N GLN A 28 10.77 2.57 5.63
CA GLN A 28 10.46 3.94 5.19
C GLN A 28 11.67 4.46 4.42
N ARG A 29 11.44 5.00 3.22
CA ARG A 29 12.50 5.56 2.36
C ARG A 29 12.04 6.91 1.83
N ASP A 30 12.89 7.92 1.97
CA ASP A 30 12.66 9.23 1.37
C ASP A 30 12.80 9.17 -0.16
N ILE A 31 11.83 9.77 -0.85
CA ILE A 31 11.74 9.90 -2.31
C ILE A 31 11.26 11.33 -2.60
N GLY A 32 12.23 12.25 -2.71
CA GLY A 32 11.92 13.68 -2.81
C GLY A 32 11.15 14.16 -1.59
N ASP A 33 9.98 14.77 -1.80
CA ASP A 33 9.09 15.27 -0.73
C ASP A 33 8.20 14.18 -0.10
N TRP A 34 8.31 12.93 -0.57
CA TRP A 34 7.50 11.81 -0.13
C TRP A 34 8.34 10.78 0.61
N ILE A 35 7.71 10.10 1.56
CA ILE A 35 8.25 8.92 2.22
C ILE A 35 7.48 7.73 1.68
N GLN A 36 8.18 6.85 0.98
CA GLN A 36 7.65 5.56 0.55
C GLN A 36 7.72 4.58 1.71
N HIS A 37 6.54 4.13 2.13
CA HIS A 37 6.36 3.07 3.09
C HIS A 37 6.20 1.75 2.34
N THR A 38 7.00 0.75 2.70
CA THR A 38 6.82 -0.63 2.25
C THR A 38 6.56 -1.51 3.47
N ILE A 39 5.47 -2.25 3.46
CA ILE A 39 5.14 -3.24 4.49
C ILE A 39 5.04 -4.63 3.88
N MET A 40 5.46 -5.63 4.65
CA MET A 40 5.25 -7.04 4.33
C MET A 40 4.16 -7.60 5.26
N ILE A 41 3.31 -8.46 4.71
CA ILE A 41 2.21 -9.09 5.43
C ILE A 41 2.56 -10.57 5.66
N GLU A 42 2.21 -11.08 6.84
CA GLU A 42 2.40 -12.48 7.19
C GLU A 42 1.68 -13.39 6.17
N GLY A 43 2.40 -14.38 5.62
CA GLY A 43 1.87 -15.28 4.60
C GLY A 43 1.78 -14.70 3.18
N CYS A 44 2.30 -13.48 2.93
CA CYS A 44 2.34 -12.88 1.60
C CYS A 44 3.78 -12.49 1.19
N ASN A 45 4.18 -12.88 -0.02
CA ASN A 45 5.53 -12.59 -0.55
C ASN A 45 5.59 -11.30 -1.39
N VAL A 46 4.45 -10.64 -1.60
CA VAL A 46 4.37 -9.41 -2.40
C VAL A 46 4.46 -8.20 -1.46
N PRO A 47 5.30 -7.19 -1.77
CA PRO A 47 5.41 -5.99 -0.96
C PRO A 47 4.20 -5.06 -1.13
N PHE A 48 3.77 -4.47 -0.03
CA PHE A 48 2.68 -3.49 -0.03
C PHE A 48 3.24 -2.08 0.16
N LYS A 49 2.89 -1.16 -0.75
CA LYS A 49 3.48 0.18 -0.81
C LYS A 49 2.42 1.28 -0.67
N PHE A 50 2.77 2.34 0.07
CA PHE A 50 2.05 3.61 0.09
C PHE A 50 3.00 4.77 0.36
N ASN A 51 2.62 5.97 -0.04
CA ASN A 51 3.41 7.18 0.19
C ASN A 51 2.72 8.10 1.20
N ARG A 52 3.52 8.79 2.02
CA ARG A 52 3.07 9.89 2.90
C ARG A 52 4.10 11.03 2.84
N THR A 53 3.69 12.26 3.11
CA THR A 53 4.61 13.41 3.21
C THR A 53 5.29 13.55 4.57
N LYS A 54 4.88 12.74 5.55
CA LYS A 54 5.43 12.75 6.91
C LYS A 54 5.75 11.34 7.35
N ALA A 55 6.78 11.22 8.19
CA ALA A 55 7.14 9.95 8.82
C ALA A 55 5.93 9.39 9.56
N TYR A 56 5.77 8.08 9.48
CA TYR A 56 4.66 7.38 10.09
C TYR A 56 5.17 6.43 11.17
N GLN A 57 4.32 6.17 12.17
CA GLN A 57 4.64 5.18 13.19
C GLN A 57 4.96 3.82 12.55
N SER A 58 5.88 3.07 13.16
CA SER A 58 6.16 1.73 12.66
C SER A 58 4.95 0.83 12.81
N LEU A 59 4.58 0.13 11.73
CA LEU A 59 3.51 -0.86 11.71
C LEU A 59 4.05 -2.28 11.96
N LYS A 60 5.38 -2.48 12.06
CA LYS A 60 5.97 -3.81 12.28
C LYS A 60 5.40 -4.45 13.55
N GLY A 61 4.89 -5.68 13.42
CA GLY A 61 4.26 -6.44 14.50
C GLY A 61 2.81 -6.06 14.80
N ALA A 62 2.29 -4.96 14.23
CA ALA A 62 0.90 -4.57 14.40
C ALA A 62 -0.02 -5.34 13.45
N LYS A 63 -1.29 -5.43 13.83
CA LYS A 63 -2.37 -5.83 12.94
C LYS A 63 -3.00 -4.60 12.30
N VAL A 64 -3.30 -4.69 11.02
CA VAL A 64 -3.80 -3.57 10.23
C VAL A 64 -4.94 -4.01 9.30
N ASN A 65 -5.82 -3.06 8.98
CA ASN A 65 -6.81 -3.18 7.93
C ASN A 65 -6.30 -2.44 6.71
N LEU A 66 -6.34 -3.11 5.55
CA LEU A 66 -5.78 -2.63 4.30
C LEU A 66 -6.86 -2.56 3.22
N THR A 67 -6.79 -1.52 2.41
CA THR A 67 -7.44 -1.43 1.10
C THR A 67 -6.34 -1.21 0.07
N TYR A 68 -6.21 -2.12 -0.90
CA TYR A 68 -5.12 -2.09 -1.87
C TYR A 68 -5.53 -2.67 -3.23
N TYR A 69 -4.67 -2.54 -4.23
CA TYR A 69 -4.83 -3.17 -5.54
C TYR A 69 -3.47 -3.66 -6.07
N PRO A 70 -3.43 -4.71 -6.89
CA PRO A 70 -2.21 -5.16 -7.54
C PRO A 70 -1.73 -4.14 -8.57
N SER A 71 -0.41 -3.95 -8.64
CA SER A 71 0.26 -3.08 -9.59
C SER A 71 1.63 -3.67 -9.90
N ASN A 72 2.20 -3.33 -11.06
CA ASN A 72 3.58 -3.67 -11.37
C ASN A 72 4.46 -2.42 -11.29
N GLU A 73 5.68 -2.57 -10.82
CA GLU A 73 6.73 -1.56 -10.83
C GLU A 73 7.93 -2.06 -11.60
N LYS A 74 8.46 -1.22 -12.50
CA LYS A 74 9.65 -1.54 -13.27
C LYS A 74 10.89 -1.12 -12.48
N ILE A 75 11.68 -2.08 -12.04
CA ILE A 75 12.93 -1.84 -11.31
C ILE A 75 14.08 -2.46 -12.11
N ALA A 76 15.04 -1.63 -12.53
CA ALA A 76 16.20 -2.06 -13.34
C ALA A 76 15.82 -2.90 -14.58
N GLY A 77 14.68 -2.60 -15.20
CA GLY A 77 14.17 -3.32 -16.36
C GLY A 77 13.30 -4.54 -16.05
N PHE A 78 13.19 -4.96 -14.78
CA PHE A 78 12.34 -6.06 -14.33
C PHE A 78 10.98 -5.55 -13.86
N ASP A 79 9.90 -6.24 -14.23
CA ASP A 79 8.58 -5.99 -13.68
C ASP A 79 8.41 -6.75 -12.36
N ILE A 80 8.17 -6.00 -11.30
CA ILE A 80 7.96 -6.53 -9.95
C ILE A 80 6.52 -6.26 -9.56
N GLU A 81 5.82 -7.31 -9.15
CA GLU A 81 4.47 -7.18 -8.59
C GLU A 81 4.54 -6.49 -7.22
N VAL A 82 3.65 -5.53 -7.02
CA VAL A 82 3.50 -4.78 -5.77
C VAL A 82 2.01 -4.55 -5.48
N MET A 83 1.67 -4.47 -4.20
CA MET A 83 0.32 -4.11 -3.78
C MET A 83 0.29 -2.63 -3.40
N ARG A 84 -0.44 -1.81 -4.15
CA ARG A 84 -0.57 -0.38 -3.83
C ARG A 84 -1.69 -0.16 -2.82
N ILE A 85 -1.34 0.32 -1.65
CA ILE A 85 -2.29 0.61 -0.58
C ILE A 85 -2.91 2.00 -0.80
N VAL A 86 -4.24 2.03 -0.76
CA VAL A 86 -5.05 3.26 -0.72
C VAL A 86 -5.36 3.67 0.72
N ARG A 87 -5.62 2.68 1.58
CA ARG A 87 -5.93 2.91 3.00
C ARG A 87 -5.25 1.87 3.89
N VAL A 88 -4.61 2.35 4.94
CA VAL A 88 -4.09 1.53 6.04
C VAL A 88 -4.59 2.11 7.36
N LYS A 89 -5.17 1.25 8.19
CA LYS A 89 -5.60 1.59 9.55
C LYS A 89 -5.05 0.54 10.51
N ARG A 90 -4.41 0.98 11.59
CA ARG A 90 -4.03 0.09 12.69
C ARG A 90 -5.28 -0.34 13.45
N SER A 91 -5.42 -1.65 13.69
CA SER A 91 -6.51 -2.23 14.50
C SER A 91 -6.29 -1.94 15.98
#